data_AF-A0A8D6VGU1-F1
#
_entry.id   AF-A0A8D6VGU1-F1
#
_cell.length_a   1.000
_cell.length_b   1.000
_cell.length_c   1.000
_cell.angle_alpha   90.00
_cell.angle_beta   90.00
_cell.angle_gamma   90.00
#
_symmetry.space_group_name_H-M   'P 1'
#
loop_
_entity.id
_entity.type
_entity.pdbx_description
1 polymer ?
#
loop_
_entity_poly.entity_id
_entity_poly.type
_entity_poly.pdbx_seq_one_letter_code
_entity_poly.pdbx_strand_id
1 'polypeptide(L)'
;MSKLNVAEDPSAVKPANVHFLIEKHWEKNREEFSSNLKVEHRALDRHKQAKLNKGELRPESLDYLYARHLQLGLDGNLWASVRDEWATQSTLIYRWETNHWSMVHGGKGQGLASDWLDTNIPAKACDKTAAGLWAYARTRLGQQAPLPQLEGRSLVPCQDAYLEISKDSIQALAPAPRYGMTHAINITTNAAHGQAYTPKPLPADSLLATFLARALPDEGVRDLVQEQCGMTLLPGSYQMAAWWHGAAGSGKSSLAEAVEGMHNKVARLDLATLSDLFALEHIIGANLILVDEVECDRWKEGTFKTLVSGNGIGINRKHLSVLNYHSKAKWIITSNSAPFFRDKSGGVARRLSVVEWAHAIPESERIPDFHKKLLAEEGQLFLDWMLEGARRVVARGRFMADHELPEAARAYKQAVIHNADSIASWVHSDRVSFGEAAGSGHWSSIKAMHTRYVSWCQKKGFEAEEILSQRQFTRGLKTAGHLRGRPSNRRINGEQADCFLCIWQGEQTDQERAEEAAQKRLASMTPEQRQAEVSAMRAANDESNQASVARAEALSKKDWEETPSEIREIFGFSATTPYEQVQAERRETRARQAKEVAGWVSQDKRETEARECRKAEGAKKKAAGE
;
A
#
# COMPACT_ATOMS: atom_id res chain seq x y z
N MET A 1 -56.38 -36.61 -10.06
CA MET A 1 -55.72 -35.31 -9.87
C MET A 1 -54.53 -35.51 -8.93
N SER A 2 -53.36 -35.74 -9.52
CA SER A 2 -52.12 -36.00 -8.78
C SER A 2 -51.62 -34.73 -8.11
N LYS A 3 -51.22 -34.87 -6.85
CA LYS A 3 -50.66 -33.83 -5.98
C LYS A 3 -49.53 -33.08 -6.71
N LEU A 4 -49.74 -31.79 -6.98
CA LEU A 4 -48.66 -30.87 -7.31
C LEU A 4 -47.77 -30.76 -6.07
N ASN A 5 -46.57 -31.31 -6.15
CA ASN A 5 -45.49 -30.97 -5.24
C ASN A 5 -45.24 -29.47 -5.37
N VAL A 6 -45.63 -28.74 -4.33
CA VAL A 6 -45.24 -27.34 -4.13
C VAL A 6 -43.71 -27.35 -4.08
N ALA A 7 -43.07 -26.69 -5.04
CA ALA A 7 -41.63 -26.51 -5.04
C ALA A 7 -41.24 -25.85 -3.72
N GLU A 8 -40.34 -26.49 -2.97
CA GLU A 8 -39.69 -25.87 -1.82
C GLU A 8 -39.09 -24.52 -2.25
N ASP A 9 -39.24 -23.52 -1.38
CA ASP A 9 -38.65 -22.19 -1.57
C ASP A 9 -37.14 -22.36 -1.88
N PRO A 10 -36.65 -21.91 -3.04
CA PRO A 10 -35.24 -22.05 -3.43
C PRO A 10 -34.27 -21.40 -2.42
N SER A 11 -34.76 -20.48 -1.58
CA SER A 11 -33.98 -19.85 -0.50
C SER A 11 -33.78 -20.74 0.73
N ALA A 12 -34.55 -21.83 0.86
CA ALA A 12 -34.49 -22.76 2.00
C ALA A 12 -33.52 -23.94 1.78
N VAL A 13 -32.94 -24.07 0.58
CA VAL A 13 -31.97 -25.13 0.29
C VAL A 13 -30.65 -24.80 0.99
N LYS A 14 -30.21 -25.66 1.92
CA LYS A 14 -28.89 -25.53 2.55
C LYS A 14 -27.81 -25.42 1.46
N PRO A 15 -26.84 -24.51 1.56
CA PRO A 15 -25.82 -24.29 0.52
C PRO A 15 -25.13 -25.57 0.01
N ALA A 16 -24.88 -26.54 0.90
CA ALA A 16 -24.27 -27.82 0.57
C ALA A 16 -25.11 -28.70 -0.40
N ASN A 17 -26.44 -28.51 -0.44
CA ASN A 17 -27.32 -29.27 -1.32
C ASN A 17 -27.51 -28.62 -2.70
N VAL A 18 -27.11 -27.35 -2.85
CA VAL A 18 -27.29 -26.58 -4.09
C VAL A 18 -26.47 -27.18 -5.23
N HIS A 19 -25.21 -27.57 -4.96
CA HIS A 19 -24.35 -28.24 -5.95
C HIS A 19 -24.94 -29.54 -6.47
N PHE A 20 -25.40 -30.41 -5.56
CA PHE A 20 -25.99 -31.69 -5.91
C PHE A 20 -27.25 -31.54 -6.77
N LEU A 21 -28.11 -30.57 -6.43
CA LEU A 21 -29.32 -30.29 -7.21
C LEU A 21 -29.00 -29.71 -8.60
N ILE A 22 -27.95 -28.89 -8.71
CA ILE A 22 -27.49 -28.34 -9.98
C ILE A 22 -26.89 -29.43 -10.88
N GLU A 23 -25.99 -30.27 -10.35
CA GLU A 23 -25.40 -31.38 -11.12
C GLU A 23 -26.50 -32.30 -11.64
N LYS A 24 -27.44 -32.71 -10.77
CA LYS A 24 -28.58 -33.54 -11.17
C LYS A 24 -29.46 -32.86 -12.23
N HIS A 25 -29.64 -31.54 -12.14
CA HIS A 25 -30.37 -30.78 -13.14
C HIS A 25 -29.66 -30.79 -14.50
N TRP A 26 -28.33 -30.60 -14.51
CA TRP A 26 -27.54 -30.64 -15.74
C TRP A 26 -27.47 -32.03 -16.35
N GLU A 27 -27.27 -33.07 -15.54
CA GLU A 27 -27.29 -34.46 -15.97
C GLU A 27 -28.64 -34.80 -16.63
N LYS A 28 -29.74 -34.44 -15.96
CA LYS A 28 -31.08 -34.60 -16.53
C LYS A 28 -31.25 -33.87 -17.86
N ASN A 29 -30.82 -32.61 -17.95
CA ASN A 29 -30.93 -31.85 -19.20
C ASN A 29 -30.09 -32.48 -20.32
N ARG A 30 -28.93 -33.06 -19.99
CA ARG A 30 -28.08 -33.79 -20.93
C ARG A 30 -28.74 -35.09 -21.41
N GLU A 31 -29.34 -35.86 -20.52
CA GLU A 31 -30.10 -37.08 -20.87
C GLU A 31 -31.31 -36.76 -21.76
N GLU A 32 -32.02 -35.67 -21.46
CA GLU A 32 -33.21 -35.24 -22.19
C GLU A 32 -32.92 -34.35 -23.40
N PHE A 33 -31.63 -34.07 -23.72
CA PHE A 33 -31.20 -33.08 -24.72
C PHE A 33 -31.92 -33.24 -26.07
N SER A 34 -31.87 -34.44 -26.66
CA SER A 34 -32.50 -34.70 -27.96
C SER A 34 -34.03 -34.57 -27.93
N SER A 35 -34.66 -34.86 -26.80
CA SER A 35 -36.10 -34.68 -26.62
C SER A 35 -36.45 -33.20 -26.53
N ASN A 36 -35.71 -32.46 -25.70
CA ASN A 36 -35.90 -31.03 -25.49
C ASN A 36 -35.67 -30.20 -26.76
N LEU A 37 -34.68 -30.59 -27.57
CA LEU A 37 -34.41 -29.97 -28.87
C LEU A 37 -35.57 -30.18 -29.87
N LYS A 38 -36.15 -31.40 -29.92
CA LYS A 38 -37.34 -31.68 -30.74
C LYS A 38 -38.55 -30.83 -30.32
N VAL A 39 -38.74 -30.66 -29.01
CA VAL A 39 -39.82 -29.82 -28.47
C VAL A 39 -39.61 -28.35 -28.86
N GLU A 40 -38.37 -27.86 -28.80
CA GLU A 40 -38.03 -26.50 -29.21
C GLU A 40 -38.25 -26.25 -30.71
N HIS A 41 -37.78 -27.15 -31.58
CA HIS A 41 -38.01 -27.04 -33.02
C HIS A 41 -39.51 -26.95 -33.36
N ARG A 42 -40.35 -27.79 -32.73
CA ARG A 42 -41.81 -27.71 -32.92
C ARG A 42 -42.38 -26.37 -32.46
N ALA A 43 -41.89 -25.81 -31.36
CA ALA A 43 -42.34 -24.51 -30.87
C ALA A 43 -41.91 -23.36 -31.81
N LEU A 44 -40.69 -23.42 -32.35
CA LEU A 44 -40.20 -22.48 -33.36
C LEU A 44 -41.01 -22.58 -34.67
N ASP A 45 -41.35 -23.79 -35.12
CA ASP A 45 -42.18 -23.98 -36.30
C ASP A 45 -43.59 -23.39 -36.12
N ARG A 46 -44.20 -23.60 -34.94
CA ARG A 46 -45.47 -22.93 -34.58
C ARG A 46 -45.31 -21.41 -34.61
N HIS A 47 -44.22 -20.87 -34.08
CA HIS A 47 -43.97 -19.43 -34.08
C HIS A 47 -43.82 -18.86 -35.50
N LYS A 48 -43.18 -19.60 -36.42
CA LYS A 48 -43.03 -19.23 -37.84
C LYS A 48 -44.38 -19.22 -38.57
N GLN A 49 -45.24 -20.20 -38.28
CA GLN A 49 -46.51 -20.40 -38.99
C GLN A 49 -47.68 -19.60 -38.40
N ALA A 50 -47.50 -18.99 -37.23
CA ALA A 50 -48.56 -18.30 -36.52
C ALA A 50 -49.15 -17.14 -37.35
N LYS A 51 -50.37 -17.37 -37.86
CA LYS A 51 -51.28 -16.32 -38.35
C LYS A 51 -52.26 -16.05 -37.22
N LEU A 52 -52.20 -14.85 -36.64
CA LEU A 52 -53.06 -14.46 -35.51
C LEU A 52 -54.53 -14.37 -35.95
N ASN A 53 -55.24 -15.50 -35.93
CA ASN A 53 -56.69 -15.54 -36.09
C ASN A 53 -57.39 -15.29 -34.74
N LYS A 54 -58.63 -14.78 -34.79
CA LYS A 54 -59.42 -14.47 -33.58
C LYS A 54 -59.79 -15.76 -32.84
N GLY A 55 -59.22 -15.97 -31.66
CA GLY A 55 -59.52 -17.12 -30.77
C GLY A 55 -58.42 -18.18 -30.67
N GLU A 56 -57.36 -18.10 -31.48
CA GLU A 56 -56.20 -19.00 -31.36
C GLU A 56 -55.22 -18.53 -30.26
N LEU A 57 -54.65 -19.49 -29.54
CA LEU A 57 -53.58 -19.24 -28.57
C LEU A 57 -52.34 -18.72 -29.29
N ARG A 58 -51.76 -17.62 -28.77
CA ARG A 58 -50.49 -17.11 -29.30
C ARG A 58 -49.38 -18.14 -29.09
N PRO A 59 -48.47 -18.31 -30.07
CA PRO A 59 -47.30 -19.14 -29.85
C PRO A 59 -46.43 -18.55 -28.74
N GLU A 60 -45.55 -19.38 -28.19
CA GLU A 60 -44.53 -18.95 -27.24
C GLU A 60 -43.69 -17.80 -27.83
N SER A 61 -43.33 -16.80 -27.01
CA SER A 61 -42.50 -15.68 -27.48
C SER A 61 -41.07 -16.12 -27.76
N LEU A 62 -40.37 -15.42 -28.66
CA LEU A 62 -38.96 -15.69 -28.93
C LEU A 62 -38.09 -15.50 -27.68
N ASP A 63 -38.41 -14.51 -26.86
CA ASP A 63 -37.73 -14.28 -25.58
C ASP A 63 -37.82 -15.51 -24.68
N TYR A 64 -39.01 -16.10 -24.56
CA TYR A 64 -39.21 -17.31 -23.76
C TYR A 64 -38.48 -18.52 -24.35
N LEU A 65 -38.58 -18.72 -25.67
CA LEU A 65 -37.92 -19.84 -26.35
C LEU A 65 -36.40 -19.77 -26.19
N TYR A 66 -35.80 -18.61 -26.42
CA TYR A 66 -34.35 -18.44 -26.25
C TYR A 66 -33.90 -18.54 -24.78
N ALA A 67 -34.66 -18.00 -23.83
CA ALA A 67 -34.34 -18.22 -22.42
C ALA A 67 -34.39 -19.71 -22.05
N ARG A 68 -35.40 -20.44 -22.53
CA ARG A 68 -35.49 -21.89 -22.35
C ARG A 68 -34.34 -22.63 -23.04
N HIS A 69 -33.95 -22.20 -24.23
CA HIS A 69 -32.80 -22.73 -24.99
C HIS A 69 -31.54 -22.75 -24.13
N LEU A 70 -31.19 -21.61 -23.52
CA LEU A 70 -30.02 -21.49 -22.64
C LEU A 70 -30.19 -22.24 -21.32
N GLN A 71 -31.38 -22.18 -20.68
CA GLN A 71 -31.65 -22.87 -19.41
C GLN A 71 -31.49 -24.39 -19.52
N LEU A 72 -31.86 -24.95 -20.66
CA LEU A 72 -31.73 -26.38 -20.94
C LEU A 72 -30.37 -26.76 -21.55
N GLY A 73 -29.50 -25.78 -21.82
CA GLY A 73 -28.20 -26.01 -22.46
C GLY A 73 -28.32 -26.56 -23.88
N LEU A 74 -29.36 -26.16 -24.63
CA LEU A 74 -29.60 -26.63 -26.01
C LEU A 74 -28.58 -26.06 -27.01
N ASP A 75 -27.85 -25.03 -26.62
CA ASP A 75 -26.66 -24.50 -27.29
C ASP A 75 -25.39 -25.33 -27.02
N GLY A 76 -25.51 -26.43 -26.26
CA GLY A 76 -24.41 -27.28 -25.85
C GLY A 76 -23.59 -26.73 -24.67
N ASN A 77 -24.00 -25.61 -24.08
CA ASN A 77 -23.26 -24.97 -22.99
C ASN A 77 -23.99 -25.11 -21.64
N LEU A 78 -23.21 -25.04 -20.56
CA LEU A 78 -23.78 -24.87 -19.22
C LEU A 78 -23.77 -23.39 -18.85
N TRP A 79 -24.83 -22.97 -18.17
CA TRP A 79 -25.04 -21.58 -17.77
C TRP A 79 -25.20 -21.47 -16.26
N ALA A 80 -24.67 -20.39 -15.69
CA ALA A 80 -24.76 -20.06 -14.28
C ALA A 80 -24.88 -18.55 -14.09
N SER A 81 -25.21 -18.14 -12.88
CA SER A 81 -25.49 -16.73 -12.56
C SER A 81 -25.14 -16.39 -11.12
N VAL A 82 -24.71 -15.15 -10.92
CA VAL A 82 -24.58 -14.55 -9.59
C VAL A 82 -25.60 -13.42 -9.53
N ARG A 83 -26.63 -13.61 -8.72
CA ARG A 83 -27.69 -12.63 -8.49
C ARG A 83 -27.28 -11.69 -7.37
N ASP A 84 -27.52 -10.40 -7.58
CA ASP A 84 -27.59 -9.42 -6.51
C ASP A 84 -29.02 -9.43 -5.94
N GLU A 85 -29.17 -9.76 -4.65
CA GLU A 85 -30.48 -9.81 -3.98
C GLU A 85 -31.18 -8.44 -3.99
N TRP A 86 -30.42 -7.34 -4.05
CA TRP A 86 -30.96 -5.97 -3.99
C TRP A 86 -31.19 -5.33 -5.36
N ALA A 87 -30.66 -5.91 -6.44
CA ALA A 87 -30.79 -5.37 -7.80
C ALA A 87 -30.98 -6.46 -8.85
N THR A 88 -32.25 -6.82 -9.13
CA THR A 88 -32.63 -7.86 -10.11
C THR A 88 -32.03 -7.68 -11.51
N GLN A 89 -31.74 -6.44 -11.93
CA GLN A 89 -31.12 -6.13 -13.22
C GLN A 89 -29.59 -6.26 -13.26
N SER A 90 -28.94 -6.54 -12.13
CA SER A 90 -27.49 -6.58 -12.01
C SER A 90 -26.90 -8.00 -12.01
N THR A 91 -27.71 -9.02 -12.30
CA THR A 91 -27.28 -10.43 -12.40
C THR A 91 -26.10 -10.60 -13.36
N LEU A 92 -25.00 -11.17 -12.86
CA LEU A 92 -23.86 -11.59 -13.67
C LEU A 92 -24.15 -12.98 -14.24
N ILE A 93 -23.91 -13.17 -15.54
CA ILE A 93 -24.13 -14.45 -16.22
C ILE A 93 -22.77 -15.06 -16.56
N TYR A 94 -22.66 -16.36 -16.36
CA TYR A 94 -21.49 -17.15 -16.64
C TYR A 94 -21.85 -18.31 -17.56
N ARG A 95 -20.92 -18.65 -18.44
CA ARG A 95 -20.96 -19.83 -19.30
C ARG A 95 -19.79 -20.74 -18.94
N TRP A 96 -20.04 -22.02 -18.78
CA TRP A 96 -18.97 -23.00 -18.58
C TRP A 96 -18.19 -23.15 -19.89
N GLU A 97 -16.90 -22.87 -19.84
CA GLU A 97 -15.94 -23.19 -20.90
C GLU A 97 -15.26 -24.53 -20.54
N THR A 98 -14.12 -24.85 -21.16
CA THR A 98 -13.43 -26.12 -20.94
C THR A 98 -13.11 -26.41 -19.46
N ASN A 99 -12.75 -25.40 -18.69
CA ASN A 99 -12.19 -25.55 -17.35
C ASN A 99 -12.55 -24.42 -16.38
N HIS A 100 -13.48 -23.52 -16.71
CA HIS A 100 -13.93 -22.47 -15.78
C HIS A 100 -15.24 -21.84 -16.27
N TRP A 101 -15.90 -21.14 -15.36
CA TRP A 101 -17.06 -20.28 -15.65
C TRP A 101 -16.58 -18.93 -16.19
N SER A 102 -16.67 -18.73 -17.50
CA SER A 102 -16.39 -17.43 -18.13
C SER A 102 -17.59 -16.51 -18.01
N MET A 103 -17.38 -15.29 -17.53
CA MET A 103 -18.43 -14.28 -17.50
C MET A 103 -18.85 -13.88 -18.93
N VAL A 104 -20.15 -13.72 -19.15
CA VAL A 104 -20.74 -13.28 -20.43
C VAL A 104 -21.25 -11.86 -20.27
N HIS A 105 -20.49 -10.92 -20.85
CA HIS A 105 -20.86 -9.50 -20.88
C HIS A 105 -22.04 -9.24 -21.83
N GLY A 106 -22.69 -8.07 -21.68
CA GLY A 106 -23.89 -7.70 -22.44
C GLY A 106 -23.75 -7.85 -23.95
N GLY A 107 -22.66 -7.32 -24.54
CA GLY A 107 -22.43 -7.43 -25.99
C GLY A 107 -22.26 -8.87 -26.48
N LYS A 108 -21.51 -9.72 -25.74
CA LYS A 108 -21.35 -11.14 -26.08
C LYS A 108 -22.68 -11.88 -26.00
N GLY A 109 -23.48 -11.62 -24.97
CA GLY A 109 -24.79 -12.24 -24.81
C GLY A 109 -25.82 -11.82 -25.86
N GLN A 110 -25.77 -10.55 -26.30
CA GLN A 110 -26.56 -10.07 -27.44
C GLN A 110 -26.12 -10.71 -28.75
N GLY A 111 -24.81 -10.88 -28.97
CA GLY A 111 -24.27 -11.60 -30.13
C GLY A 111 -24.80 -13.04 -30.20
N LEU A 112 -24.77 -13.78 -29.10
CA LEU A 112 -25.33 -15.13 -29.02
C LEU A 112 -26.83 -15.18 -29.36
N ALA A 113 -27.59 -14.17 -28.92
CA ALA A 113 -29.01 -14.06 -29.25
C ALA A 113 -29.23 -13.74 -30.73
N SER A 114 -28.34 -12.94 -31.34
CA SER A 114 -28.35 -12.66 -32.78
C SER A 114 -28.07 -13.93 -33.58
N ASP A 115 -27.01 -14.67 -33.26
CA ASP A 115 -26.65 -15.92 -33.94
C ASP A 115 -27.80 -16.95 -33.87
N TRP A 116 -28.46 -17.03 -32.71
CA TRP A 116 -29.63 -17.88 -32.54
C TRP A 116 -30.82 -17.43 -33.39
N LEU A 117 -31.06 -16.12 -33.52
CA LEU A 117 -32.09 -15.57 -34.41
C LEU A 117 -31.77 -15.85 -35.88
N ASP A 118 -30.53 -15.65 -36.30
CA ASP A 118 -30.11 -15.89 -37.69
C ASP A 118 -30.29 -17.36 -38.07
N THR A 119 -29.99 -18.27 -37.13
CA THR A 119 -30.16 -19.71 -37.33
C THR A 119 -31.63 -20.13 -37.36
N ASN A 120 -32.45 -19.59 -36.46
CA ASN A 120 -33.79 -20.13 -36.19
C ASN A 120 -34.93 -19.31 -36.81
N ILE A 121 -34.84 -17.97 -36.78
CA ILE A 121 -35.88 -17.03 -37.20
C ILE A 121 -35.26 -15.80 -37.93
N PRO A 122 -34.57 -15.98 -39.08
CA PRO A 122 -33.89 -14.87 -39.77
C PRO A 122 -34.80 -13.68 -40.10
N ALA A 123 -36.09 -13.94 -40.37
CA ALA A 123 -37.08 -12.90 -40.69
C ALA A 123 -37.34 -11.89 -39.55
N LYS A 124 -36.92 -12.19 -38.31
CA LYS A 124 -37.04 -11.30 -37.15
C LYS A 124 -35.69 -10.90 -36.54
N ALA A 125 -34.59 -11.27 -37.20
CA ALA A 125 -33.24 -10.94 -36.73
C ALA A 125 -33.01 -9.43 -36.82
N CYS A 126 -32.84 -8.80 -35.66
CA CYS A 126 -32.36 -7.42 -35.52
C CYS A 126 -31.87 -7.17 -34.09
N ASP A 127 -31.03 -6.16 -33.91
CA ASP A 127 -30.41 -5.82 -32.61
C ASP A 127 -31.44 -5.61 -31.50
N LYS A 128 -32.57 -4.96 -31.80
CA LYS A 128 -33.63 -4.72 -30.82
C LYS A 128 -34.21 -6.02 -30.30
N THR A 129 -34.44 -6.99 -31.18
CA THR A 129 -34.97 -8.30 -30.80
C THR A 129 -33.90 -9.08 -30.04
N ALA A 130 -32.66 -9.20 -30.56
CA ALA A 130 -31.56 -9.86 -29.85
C ALA A 130 -31.33 -9.31 -28.43
N ALA A 131 -31.40 -7.98 -28.26
CA ALA A 131 -31.31 -7.34 -26.95
C ALA A 131 -32.44 -7.75 -25.99
N GLY A 132 -33.68 -7.86 -26.49
CA GLY A 132 -34.83 -8.34 -25.73
C GLY A 132 -34.67 -9.80 -25.29
N LEU A 133 -34.28 -10.67 -26.22
CA LEU A 133 -34.04 -12.09 -25.94
C LEU A 133 -32.97 -12.27 -24.86
N TRP A 134 -31.84 -11.57 -24.98
CA TRP A 134 -30.77 -11.62 -23.97
C TRP A 134 -31.21 -11.07 -22.61
N ALA A 135 -31.93 -9.94 -22.58
CA ALA A 135 -32.41 -9.35 -21.34
C ALA A 135 -33.37 -10.30 -20.58
N TYR A 136 -34.27 -10.96 -21.30
CA TYR A 136 -35.19 -11.94 -20.72
C TYR A 136 -34.44 -13.21 -20.28
N ALA A 137 -33.53 -13.73 -21.11
CA ALA A 137 -32.71 -14.89 -20.77
C ALA A 137 -31.88 -14.67 -19.50
N ARG A 138 -31.24 -13.51 -19.35
CA ARG A 138 -30.51 -13.14 -18.13
C ARG A 138 -31.40 -13.17 -16.88
N THR A 139 -32.63 -12.68 -17.00
CA THR A 139 -33.61 -12.70 -15.90
C THR A 139 -33.95 -14.14 -15.50
N ARG A 140 -34.12 -15.03 -16.48
CA ARG A 140 -34.48 -16.45 -16.27
C ARG A 140 -33.32 -17.27 -15.74
N LEU A 141 -32.11 -17.10 -16.29
CA LEU A 141 -30.89 -17.73 -15.78
C LEU A 141 -30.64 -17.31 -14.31
N GLY A 142 -30.80 -16.02 -14.02
CA GLY A 142 -30.71 -15.48 -12.65
C GLY A 142 -31.66 -16.14 -11.64
N GLN A 143 -32.76 -16.75 -12.06
CA GLN A 143 -33.75 -17.42 -11.19
C GLN A 143 -33.45 -18.88 -10.92
N GLN A 144 -32.77 -19.57 -11.85
CA GLN A 144 -32.76 -21.04 -11.87
C GLN A 144 -31.36 -21.65 -11.98
N ALA A 145 -30.33 -20.84 -12.20
CA ALA A 145 -28.96 -21.32 -12.40
C ALA A 145 -27.97 -20.54 -11.52
N PRO A 146 -27.95 -20.71 -10.18
CA PRO A 146 -26.97 -20.05 -9.34
C PRO A 146 -25.56 -20.62 -9.59
N LEU A 147 -24.54 -19.76 -9.51
CA LEU A 147 -23.15 -20.17 -9.64
C LEU A 147 -22.77 -21.07 -8.45
N PRO A 148 -22.23 -22.28 -8.73
CA PRO A 148 -21.62 -23.16 -7.73
C PRO A 148 -20.65 -22.38 -6.82
N GLN A 149 -20.69 -22.61 -5.49
CA GLN A 149 -19.79 -21.96 -4.53
C GLN A 149 -18.64 -22.88 -4.12
N LEU A 150 -17.42 -22.35 -4.07
CA LEU A 150 -16.26 -23.12 -3.63
C LEU A 150 -16.28 -23.32 -2.10
N GLU A 151 -16.36 -24.56 -1.63
CA GLU A 151 -16.52 -24.92 -0.20
C GLU A 151 -15.20 -24.85 0.60
N GLY A 152 -14.57 -23.67 0.66
CA GLY A 152 -13.35 -23.46 1.46
C GLY A 152 -12.11 -24.20 0.95
N ARG A 153 -12.18 -24.76 -0.27
CA ARG A 153 -11.08 -25.48 -0.91
C ARG A 153 -10.10 -24.51 -1.54
N SER A 154 -8.81 -24.84 -1.53
CA SER A 154 -7.76 -24.05 -2.19
C SER A 154 -7.43 -24.66 -3.55
N LEU A 155 -8.27 -24.38 -4.54
CA LEU A 155 -8.10 -24.88 -5.90
C LEU A 155 -7.39 -23.86 -6.79
N VAL A 156 -6.35 -24.31 -7.50
CA VAL A 156 -5.70 -23.57 -8.60
C VAL A 156 -6.19 -24.12 -9.94
N PRO A 157 -6.98 -23.35 -10.71
CA PRO A 157 -7.63 -23.84 -11.92
C PRO A 157 -6.68 -23.76 -13.13
N CYS A 158 -5.87 -24.79 -13.35
CA CYS A 158 -5.00 -24.88 -14.53
C CYS A 158 -5.81 -25.26 -15.79
N GLN A 159 -5.17 -25.22 -16.96
CA GLN A 159 -5.86 -25.45 -18.24
C GLN A 159 -6.45 -26.87 -18.36
N ASP A 160 -5.74 -27.87 -17.83
CA ASP A 160 -6.03 -29.30 -17.97
C ASP A 160 -6.37 -30.00 -16.64
N ALA A 161 -6.05 -29.39 -15.50
CA ALA A 161 -6.29 -29.93 -14.17
C ALA A 161 -6.57 -28.81 -13.16
N TYR A 162 -7.29 -29.14 -12.09
CA TYR A 162 -7.37 -28.29 -10.91
C TYR A 162 -6.41 -28.82 -9.86
N LEU A 163 -5.49 -27.99 -9.39
CA LEU A 163 -4.56 -28.38 -8.34
C LEU A 163 -5.15 -27.97 -6.99
N GLU A 164 -5.58 -28.96 -6.21
CA GLU A 164 -6.02 -28.76 -4.84
C GLU A 164 -4.83 -28.72 -3.90
N ILE A 165 -4.62 -27.58 -3.27
CA ILE A 165 -3.57 -27.36 -2.29
C ILE A 165 -4.16 -27.65 -0.91
N SER A 166 -3.54 -28.58 -0.20
CA SER A 166 -3.76 -28.83 1.23
C SER A 166 -2.50 -28.44 2.01
N LYS A 167 -2.56 -28.57 3.34
CA LYS A 167 -1.39 -28.30 4.20
C LYS A 167 -0.18 -29.17 3.82
N ASP A 168 -0.43 -30.42 3.45
CA ASP A 168 0.60 -31.45 3.33
C ASP A 168 0.82 -31.95 1.90
N SER A 169 -0.10 -31.68 0.97
CA SER A 169 -0.02 -32.19 -0.40
C SER A 169 -0.75 -31.32 -1.42
N ILE A 170 -0.41 -31.51 -2.70
CA ILE A 170 -1.17 -30.99 -3.83
C ILE A 170 -1.75 -32.18 -4.59
N GLN A 171 -3.04 -32.13 -4.92
CA GLN A 171 -3.75 -33.19 -5.65
C GLN A 171 -4.29 -32.64 -6.97
N ALA A 172 -4.10 -33.37 -8.06
CA ALA A 172 -4.66 -33.02 -9.35
C ALA A 172 -6.09 -33.56 -9.48
N LEU A 173 -7.04 -32.68 -9.76
CA LEU A 173 -8.45 -33.01 -9.94
C LEU A 173 -8.86 -32.71 -11.39
N ALA A 174 -9.83 -33.47 -11.90
CA ALA A 174 -10.47 -33.12 -13.16
C ALA A 174 -11.19 -31.77 -13.03
N PRO A 175 -11.03 -30.85 -14.00
CA PRO A 175 -11.84 -29.64 -14.06
C PRO A 175 -13.33 -30.00 -14.09
N ALA A 176 -14.11 -29.37 -13.21
CA ALA A 176 -15.54 -29.65 -13.14
C ALA A 176 -16.35 -28.38 -12.79
N PRO A 177 -17.56 -28.21 -13.39
CA PRO A 177 -18.37 -27.02 -13.16
C PRO A 177 -18.79 -26.83 -11.69
N ARG A 178 -18.95 -27.93 -10.94
CA ARG A 178 -19.28 -27.92 -9.51
C ARG A 178 -18.35 -27.12 -8.62
N TYR A 179 -17.11 -26.87 -9.04
CA TYR A 179 -16.18 -26.10 -8.21
C TYR A 179 -16.41 -24.59 -8.28
N GLY A 180 -17.20 -24.11 -9.26
CA GLY A 180 -17.55 -22.69 -9.35
C GLY A 180 -16.37 -21.77 -9.68
N MET A 181 -15.29 -22.31 -10.22
CA MET A 181 -14.11 -21.51 -10.59
C MET A 181 -14.47 -20.56 -11.72
N THR A 182 -14.27 -19.25 -11.52
CA THR A 182 -14.62 -18.21 -12.50
C THR A 182 -13.42 -17.68 -13.29
N HIS A 183 -12.27 -18.29 -13.10
CA HIS A 183 -11.02 -17.96 -13.78
C HIS A 183 -10.21 -19.23 -13.98
N ALA A 184 -9.22 -19.16 -14.85
CA ALA A 184 -8.25 -20.21 -15.10
C ALA A 184 -6.86 -19.58 -15.28
N ILE A 185 -5.81 -20.36 -15.02
CA ILE A 185 -4.45 -20.01 -15.41
C ILE A 185 -4.10 -20.66 -16.76
N ASN A 186 -3.31 -19.95 -17.56
CA ASN A 186 -2.97 -20.27 -18.95
C ASN A 186 -1.82 -21.28 -19.06
N ILE A 187 -1.77 -22.28 -18.18
CA ILE A 187 -0.73 -23.32 -18.16
C ILE A 187 -1.36 -24.71 -18.08
N THR A 188 -0.81 -25.64 -18.85
CA THR A 188 -1.08 -27.08 -18.77
C THR A 188 -0.10 -27.73 -17.81
N THR A 189 -0.60 -28.62 -16.94
CA THR A 189 0.20 -29.31 -15.91
C THR A 189 0.65 -30.70 -16.34
N ASN A 190 -0.05 -31.30 -17.32
CA ASN A 190 0.04 -32.71 -17.68
C ASN A 190 -0.17 -33.67 -16.50
N ALA A 191 -0.85 -33.20 -15.45
CA ALA A 191 -1.06 -33.98 -14.24
C ALA A 191 -2.15 -35.04 -14.44
N ALA A 192 -1.88 -36.26 -14.00
CA ALA A 192 -2.88 -37.31 -13.99
C ALA A 192 -3.96 -37.02 -12.92
N HIS A 193 -5.22 -36.95 -13.32
CA HIS A 193 -6.33 -36.68 -12.40
C HIS A 193 -6.44 -37.79 -11.33
N GLY A 194 -6.67 -37.40 -10.09
CA GLY A 194 -6.73 -38.28 -8.92
C GLY A 194 -5.37 -38.65 -8.33
N GLN A 195 -4.27 -38.12 -8.86
CA GLN A 195 -2.92 -38.36 -8.35
C GLN A 195 -2.36 -37.11 -7.64
N ALA A 196 -1.37 -37.36 -6.77
CA ALA A 196 -0.60 -36.29 -6.17
C ALA A 196 0.20 -35.53 -7.25
N TYR A 197 0.22 -34.21 -7.13
CA TYR A 197 1.05 -33.33 -7.92
C TYR A 197 2.24 -32.88 -7.07
N THR A 198 3.46 -33.04 -7.58
CA THR A 198 4.68 -32.63 -6.87
C THR A 198 5.37 -31.51 -7.66
N PRO A 199 5.36 -30.27 -7.15
CA PRO A 199 6.10 -29.17 -7.76
C PRO A 199 7.58 -29.54 -7.89
N LYS A 200 8.17 -29.28 -9.06
CA LYS A 200 9.61 -29.48 -9.27
C LYS A 200 10.39 -28.38 -8.58
N PRO A 201 11.54 -28.70 -7.97
CA PRO A 201 12.42 -27.67 -7.41
C PRO A 201 12.94 -26.77 -8.53
N LEU A 202 13.09 -25.48 -8.23
CA LEU A 202 13.60 -24.50 -9.18
C LEU A 202 15.13 -24.70 -9.36
N PRO A 203 15.63 -25.06 -10.56
CA PRO A 203 17.07 -25.22 -10.79
C PRO A 203 17.81 -23.89 -10.66
N ALA A 204 19.02 -23.89 -10.07
CA ALA A 204 19.76 -22.65 -9.81
C ALA A 204 20.22 -21.92 -11.09
N ASP A 205 20.40 -22.66 -12.18
CA ASP A 205 20.80 -22.18 -13.50
C ASP A 205 19.61 -21.81 -14.40
N SER A 206 18.38 -21.95 -13.91
CA SER A 206 17.17 -21.55 -14.64
C SER A 206 17.13 -20.03 -14.86
N LEU A 207 16.43 -19.62 -15.92
CA LEU A 207 16.17 -18.23 -16.25
C LEU A 207 15.47 -17.49 -15.10
N LEU A 208 14.44 -18.11 -14.50
CA LEU A 208 13.76 -17.58 -13.32
C LEU A 208 14.71 -17.47 -12.11
N ALA A 209 15.46 -18.52 -11.79
CA ALA A 209 16.34 -18.53 -10.62
C ALA A 209 17.43 -17.46 -10.72
N THR A 210 18.06 -17.36 -11.89
CA THR A 210 19.10 -16.35 -12.18
C THR A 210 18.53 -14.94 -12.07
N PHE A 211 17.35 -14.70 -12.64
CA PHE A 211 16.64 -13.43 -12.53
C PHE A 211 16.33 -13.06 -11.07
N LEU A 212 15.75 -13.99 -10.31
CA LEU A 212 15.38 -13.75 -8.91
C LEU A 212 16.61 -13.52 -8.03
N ALA A 213 17.68 -14.29 -8.20
CA ALA A 213 18.92 -14.11 -7.45
C ALA A 213 19.57 -12.74 -7.73
N ARG A 214 19.45 -12.24 -8.98
CA ARG A 214 19.96 -10.93 -9.37
C ARG A 214 19.11 -9.78 -8.83
N ALA A 215 17.79 -9.88 -8.94
CA ALA A 215 16.86 -8.84 -8.54
C ALA A 215 16.64 -8.78 -7.02
N LEU A 216 16.64 -9.93 -6.36
CA LEU A 216 16.35 -10.12 -4.93
C LEU A 216 17.40 -11.08 -4.31
N PRO A 217 18.59 -10.59 -3.91
CA PRO A 217 19.67 -11.44 -3.40
C PRO A 217 19.37 -12.12 -2.05
N ASP A 218 18.51 -11.52 -1.23
CA ASP A 218 18.06 -12.11 0.04
C ASP A 218 17.06 -13.25 -0.19
N GLU A 219 17.37 -14.43 0.33
CA GLU A 219 16.55 -15.64 0.16
C GLU A 219 15.18 -15.53 0.84
N GLY A 220 15.12 -14.94 2.04
CA GLY A 220 13.86 -14.72 2.73
C GLY A 220 12.94 -13.78 1.94
N VAL A 221 13.50 -12.72 1.34
CA VAL A 221 12.75 -11.82 0.46
C VAL A 221 12.25 -12.56 -0.79
N ARG A 222 13.05 -13.47 -1.38
CA ARG A 222 12.58 -14.33 -2.47
C ARG A 222 11.42 -15.23 -2.05
N ASP A 223 11.48 -15.82 -0.86
CA ASP A 223 10.39 -16.64 -0.32
C ASP A 223 9.10 -15.83 -0.09
N LEU A 224 9.24 -14.58 0.36
CA LEU A 224 8.10 -13.66 0.50
C LEU A 224 7.48 -13.33 -0.87
N VAL A 225 8.30 -13.01 -1.87
CA VAL A 225 7.81 -12.75 -3.24
C VAL A 225 7.19 -14.00 -3.85
N GLN A 226 7.73 -15.19 -3.57
CA GLN A 226 7.13 -16.47 -3.94
C GLN A 226 5.73 -16.64 -3.33
N GLU A 227 5.53 -16.28 -2.06
CA GLU A 227 4.19 -16.29 -1.44
C GLU A 227 3.25 -15.23 -2.04
N GLN A 228 3.75 -14.03 -2.35
CA GLN A 228 2.96 -12.99 -3.01
C GLN A 228 2.46 -13.45 -4.38
N CYS A 229 3.34 -14.04 -5.20
CA CYS A 229 2.99 -14.60 -6.51
C CYS A 229 2.06 -15.82 -6.35
N GLY A 230 2.39 -16.77 -5.47
CA GLY A 230 1.58 -17.96 -5.21
C GLY A 230 0.17 -17.65 -4.71
N MET A 231 0.01 -16.62 -3.88
CA MET A 231 -1.29 -16.14 -3.42
C MET A 231 -2.22 -15.72 -4.57
N THR A 232 -1.67 -15.27 -5.70
CA THR A 232 -2.48 -14.91 -6.88
C THR A 232 -3.22 -16.11 -7.48
N LEU A 233 -2.68 -17.32 -7.32
CA LEU A 233 -3.30 -18.56 -7.78
C LEU A 233 -4.48 -19.01 -6.92
N LEU A 234 -4.55 -18.53 -5.67
CA LEU A 234 -5.48 -19.01 -4.68
C LEU A 234 -6.85 -18.31 -4.78
N PRO A 235 -7.95 -19.04 -4.52
CA PRO A 235 -9.29 -18.46 -4.49
C PRO A 235 -9.48 -17.57 -3.25
N GLY A 236 -10.47 -16.67 -3.31
CA GLY A 236 -10.88 -15.82 -2.18
C GLY A 236 -9.99 -14.60 -1.96
N SER A 237 -10.13 -13.93 -0.82
CA SER A 237 -9.28 -12.80 -0.43
C SER A 237 -8.45 -13.16 0.80
N TYR A 238 -7.16 -12.83 0.75
CA TYR A 238 -6.23 -12.91 1.88
C TYR A 238 -6.03 -11.55 2.56
N GLN A 239 -6.81 -10.54 2.16
CA GLN A 239 -6.76 -9.16 2.66
C GLN A 239 -5.37 -8.50 2.53
N MET A 240 -4.57 -8.93 1.56
CA MET A 240 -3.22 -8.45 1.29
C MET A 240 -3.03 -8.07 -0.17
N ALA A 241 -2.24 -7.02 -0.38
CA ALA A 241 -1.72 -6.55 -1.65
C ALA A 241 -0.19 -6.55 -1.60
N ALA A 242 0.44 -7.08 -2.64
CA ALA A 242 1.89 -6.99 -2.81
C ALA A 242 2.22 -5.60 -3.36
N TRP A 243 3.24 -4.95 -2.78
CA TRP A 243 3.78 -3.68 -3.26
C TRP A 243 5.27 -3.83 -3.51
N TRP A 244 5.68 -3.69 -4.76
CA TRP A 244 7.05 -3.81 -5.22
C TRP A 244 7.58 -2.42 -5.58
N HIS A 245 8.45 -1.90 -4.72
CA HIS A 245 9.10 -0.62 -4.90
C HIS A 245 10.53 -0.81 -5.39
N GLY A 246 10.97 -0.05 -6.38
CA GLY A 246 12.38 0.03 -6.74
C GLY A 246 12.61 0.79 -8.02
N ALA A 247 13.87 1.14 -8.31
CA ALA A 247 14.21 1.92 -9.49
C ALA A 247 13.77 1.24 -10.81
N ALA A 248 13.68 2.03 -11.89
CA ALA A 248 13.45 1.50 -13.23
C ALA A 248 14.54 0.48 -13.61
N GLY A 249 14.14 -0.61 -14.28
CA GLY A 249 15.06 -1.68 -14.67
C GLY A 249 15.50 -2.64 -13.56
N SER A 250 14.83 -2.61 -12.39
CA SER A 250 15.04 -3.61 -11.31
C SER A 250 14.42 -4.99 -11.58
N GLY A 251 13.56 -5.11 -12.59
CA GLY A 251 12.87 -6.36 -12.93
C GLY A 251 11.47 -6.52 -12.32
N LYS A 252 11.03 -5.60 -11.46
CA LYS A 252 9.70 -5.64 -10.82
C LYS A 252 8.54 -5.79 -11.82
N SER A 253 8.54 -4.99 -12.88
CA SER A 253 7.50 -5.04 -13.92
C SER A 253 7.58 -6.32 -14.74
N SER A 254 8.79 -6.81 -15.03
CA SER A 254 8.98 -8.07 -15.76
C SER A 254 8.42 -9.28 -15.01
N LEU A 255 8.57 -9.33 -13.69
CA LEU A 255 7.93 -10.38 -12.88
C LEU A 255 6.41 -10.17 -12.80
N ALA A 256 5.93 -8.93 -12.68
CA ALA A 256 4.50 -8.63 -12.62
C ALA A 256 3.78 -9.05 -13.91
N GLU A 257 4.39 -8.79 -15.06
CA GLU A 257 3.96 -9.23 -16.39
C GLU A 257 4.03 -10.75 -16.57
N ALA A 258 5.03 -11.42 -15.98
CA ALA A 258 5.08 -12.88 -15.97
C ALA A 258 3.91 -13.47 -15.18
N VAL A 259 3.62 -12.94 -13.99
CA VAL A 259 2.43 -13.30 -13.22
C VAL A 259 1.17 -12.99 -14.02
N GLU A 260 1.10 -11.85 -14.71
CA GLU A 260 -0.02 -11.52 -15.59
C GLU A 260 -0.29 -12.60 -16.63
N GLY A 261 0.74 -13.03 -17.36
CA GLY A 261 0.60 -14.00 -18.43
C GLY A 261 0.09 -15.37 -17.96
N MET A 262 0.25 -15.68 -16.67
CA MET A 262 -0.37 -16.85 -16.05
C MET A 262 -1.88 -16.74 -15.95
N HIS A 263 -2.48 -15.55 -15.84
CA HIS A 263 -3.90 -15.38 -15.55
C HIS A 263 -4.71 -15.09 -16.82
N ASN A 264 -5.89 -15.70 -16.95
CA ASN A 264 -6.78 -15.44 -18.10
C ASN A 264 -7.55 -14.11 -18.01
N LYS A 265 -7.73 -13.57 -16.79
CA LYS A 265 -8.48 -12.34 -16.54
C LYS A 265 -7.77 -11.47 -15.51
N VAL A 266 -7.06 -10.48 -16.04
CA VAL A 266 -6.35 -9.45 -15.28
C VAL A 266 -6.99 -8.09 -15.53
N ALA A 267 -7.01 -7.27 -14.50
CA ALA A 267 -7.40 -5.87 -14.57
C ALA A 267 -6.18 -4.99 -14.29
N ARG A 268 -5.86 -4.07 -15.19
CA ARG A 268 -4.88 -3.01 -14.96
C ARG A 268 -5.59 -1.73 -14.57
N LEU A 269 -5.17 -1.11 -13.47
CA LEU A 269 -5.70 0.18 -13.04
C LEU A 269 -4.63 1.05 -12.39
N ASP A 270 -4.85 2.35 -12.42
CA ASP A 270 -4.10 3.31 -11.62
C ASP A 270 -4.84 3.54 -10.28
N LEU A 271 -4.10 3.63 -9.18
CA LEU A 271 -4.65 3.98 -7.87
C LEU A 271 -5.42 5.30 -7.88
N ALA A 272 -5.02 6.26 -8.72
CA ALA A 272 -5.73 7.54 -8.89
C ALA A 272 -7.17 7.30 -9.38
N THR A 273 -7.37 6.36 -10.32
CA THR A 273 -8.66 6.07 -10.94
C THR A 273 -9.65 5.36 -10.00
N LEU A 274 -9.21 4.91 -8.82
CA LEU A 274 -10.12 4.37 -7.79
C LEU A 274 -11.16 5.39 -7.33
N SER A 275 -10.97 6.68 -7.64
CA SER A 275 -11.97 7.71 -7.42
C SER A 275 -13.11 7.74 -8.41
N ASP A 276 -12.91 7.21 -9.60
CA ASP A 276 -13.72 7.56 -10.76
C ASP A 276 -14.99 6.73 -10.81
N LEU A 277 -16.05 7.35 -11.32
CA LEU A 277 -17.40 6.79 -11.24
C LEU A 277 -17.51 5.41 -11.90
N PHE A 278 -16.84 5.23 -13.05
CA PHE A 278 -16.93 4.02 -13.88
C PHE A 278 -15.63 3.20 -13.93
N ALA A 279 -14.55 3.65 -13.29
CA ALA A 279 -13.27 2.97 -13.38
C ALA A 279 -13.33 1.54 -12.84
N LEU A 280 -14.19 1.24 -11.86
CA LEU A 280 -14.27 -0.11 -11.30
C LEU A 280 -15.01 -1.12 -12.19
N GLU A 281 -15.57 -0.75 -13.34
CA GLU A 281 -16.29 -1.72 -14.18
C GLU A 281 -15.37 -2.84 -14.71
N HIS A 282 -14.11 -2.52 -15.04
CA HIS A 282 -13.19 -3.49 -15.64
C HIS A 282 -12.63 -4.53 -14.65
N ILE A 283 -12.74 -4.30 -13.34
CA ILE A 283 -12.29 -5.26 -12.31
C ILE A 283 -13.27 -6.42 -12.09
N ILE A 284 -14.48 -6.33 -12.66
CA ILE A 284 -15.51 -7.38 -12.52
C ILE A 284 -15.00 -8.68 -13.15
N GLY A 285 -14.92 -9.73 -12.33
CA GLY A 285 -14.47 -11.06 -12.73
C GLY A 285 -12.95 -11.25 -12.79
N ALA A 286 -12.15 -10.22 -12.51
CA ALA A 286 -10.70 -10.35 -12.45
C ALA A 286 -10.23 -11.15 -11.22
N ASN A 287 -9.17 -11.95 -11.39
CA ASN A 287 -8.47 -12.59 -10.26
C ASN A 287 -7.12 -11.92 -9.93
N LEU A 288 -6.59 -11.12 -10.86
CA LEU A 288 -5.42 -10.30 -10.61
C LEU A 288 -5.75 -8.85 -10.96
N ILE A 289 -5.37 -7.94 -10.06
CA ILE A 289 -5.30 -6.52 -10.29
C ILE A 289 -3.82 -6.13 -10.30
N LEU A 290 -3.39 -5.55 -11.40
CA LEU A 290 -2.08 -4.94 -11.54
C LEU A 290 -2.20 -3.43 -11.51
N VAL A 291 -1.31 -2.81 -10.75
CA VAL A 291 -1.14 -1.37 -10.73
C VAL A 291 0.30 -1.09 -11.09
N ASP A 292 0.49 -0.45 -12.23
CA ASP A 292 1.80 -0.08 -12.74
C ASP A 292 2.06 1.40 -12.46
N GLU A 293 3.32 1.72 -12.14
CA GLU A 293 3.83 3.09 -12.07
C GLU A 293 3.00 4.04 -11.19
N VAL A 294 2.86 3.69 -9.91
CA VAL A 294 2.21 4.60 -8.94
C VAL A 294 3.02 5.90 -8.81
N GLU A 295 2.55 6.95 -9.47
CA GLU A 295 3.04 8.33 -9.36
C GLU A 295 2.08 9.22 -8.54
N CYS A 296 1.00 8.65 -8.01
CA CYS A 296 -0.06 9.44 -7.38
C CYS A 296 0.06 9.51 -5.85
N ASP A 297 0.21 10.74 -5.33
CA ASP A 297 0.16 11.03 -3.89
C ASP A 297 -1.24 10.86 -3.28
N ARG A 298 -2.28 10.73 -4.12
CA ARG A 298 -3.68 10.86 -3.71
C ARG A 298 -4.61 9.84 -4.37
N TRP A 299 -4.93 8.79 -3.64
CA TRP A 299 -5.86 7.75 -4.08
C TRP A 299 -6.97 7.49 -3.04
N LYS A 300 -8.06 6.84 -3.46
CA LYS A 300 -9.17 6.47 -2.56
C LYS A 300 -8.81 5.24 -1.72
N GLU A 301 -8.06 5.48 -0.65
CA GLU A 301 -7.66 4.46 0.34
C GLU A 301 -8.84 3.67 0.91
N GLY A 302 -10.01 4.28 1.03
CA GLY A 302 -11.24 3.59 1.43
C GLY A 302 -11.67 2.52 0.42
N THR A 303 -11.74 2.88 -0.86
CA THR A 303 -12.09 1.97 -1.97
C THR A 303 -11.12 0.80 -2.04
N PHE A 304 -9.81 1.08 -2.01
CA PHE A 304 -8.79 0.04 -1.97
C PHE A 304 -8.93 -0.90 -0.78
N LYS A 305 -9.13 -0.38 0.44
CA LYS A 305 -9.34 -1.22 1.62
C LYS A 305 -10.55 -2.15 1.44
N THR A 306 -11.64 -1.65 0.86
CA THR A 306 -12.83 -2.45 0.54
C THR A 306 -12.49 -3.55 -0.47
N LEU A 307 -11.84 -3.18 -1.59
CA LEU A 307 -11.48 -4.11 -2.67
C LEU A 307 -10.50 -5.20 -2.22
N VAL A 308 -9.40 -4.83 -1.57
CA VAL A 308 -8.39 -5.80 -1.08
C VAL A 308 -8.98 -6.74 -0.05
N SER A 309 -9.91 -6.27 0.79
CA SER A 309 -10.57 -7.12 1.78
C SER A 309 -11.65 -8.05 1.20
N GLY A 310 -12.03 -7.87 -0.07
CA GLY A 310 -13.18 -8.57 -0.67
C GLY A 310 -14.55 -8.14 -0.12
N ASN A 311 -14.62 -6.96 0.50
CA ASN A 311 -15.88 -6.39 0.97
C ASN A 311 -16.74 -5.92 -0.21
N GLY A 312 -18.06 -5.89 -0.01
CA GLY A 312 -19.01 -5.46 -1.03
C GLY A 312 -18.82 -3.98 -1.38
N ILE A 313 -18.79 -3.68 -2.69
CA ILE A 313 -18.75 -2.32 -3.22
C ILE A 313 -19.74 -2.16 -4.37
N GLY A 314 -20.46 -1.04 -4.39
CA GLY A 314 -21.30 -0.66 -5.53
C GLY A 314 -20.45 -0.20 -6.70
N ILE A 315 -20.50 -0.90 -7.82
CA ILE A 315 -19.86 -0.52 -9.07
C ILE A 315 -20.89 0.11 -9.99
N ASN A 316 -20.69 1.38 -10.33
CA ASN A 316 -21.50 2.04 -11.37
C ASN A 316 -21.01 1.59 -12.75
N ARG A 317 -21.96 1.24 -13.60
CA ARG A 317 -21.71 0.80 -14.98
C ARG A 317 -22.51 1.69 -15.91
N LYS A 318 -21.93 2.06 -17.04
CA LYS A 318 -22.56 3.04 -17.94
C LYS A 318 -23.88 2.48 -18.48
N HIS A 319 -24.98 3.22 -18.31
CA HIS A 319 -26.34 2.83 -18.74
C HIS A 319 -26.89 1.53 -18.12
N LEU A 320 -26.31 1.06 -17.01
CA LEU A 320 -26.73 -0.16 -16.32
C LEU A 320 -26.95 0.12 -14.82
N SER A 321 -27.68 -0.77 -14.16
CA SER A 321 -27.83 -0.74 -12.71
C SER A 321 -26.50 -0.97 -11.99
N VAL A 322 -26.36 -0.31 -10.83
CA VAL A 322 -25.26 -0.53 -9.90
C VAL A 322 -25.18 -2.00 -9.55
N LEU A 323 -23.98 -2.55 -9.59
CA LEU A 323 -23.69 -3.92 -9.20
C LEU A 323 -23.05 -3.92 -7.81
N ASN A 324 -23.61 -4.64 -6.84
CA ASN A 324 -22.88 -4.94 -5.62
C ASN A 324 -21.84 -6.05 -5.90
N TYR A 325 -20.56 -5.69 -5.85
CA TYR A 325 -19.46 -6.57 -6.24
C TYR A 325 -18.55 -6.89 -5.07
N HIS A 326 -18.14 -8.15 -4.98
CA HIS A 326 -17.14 -8.63 -4.03
C HIS A 326 -15.89 -9.07 -4.79
N SER A 327 -14.83 -8.27 -4.73
CA SER A 327 -13.58 -8.60 -5.40
C SER A 327 -12.91 -9.81 -4.77
N LYS A 328 -12.51 -10.77 -5.60
CA LYS A 328 -11.63 -11.89 -5.20
C LYS A 328 -10.19 -11.70 -5.71
N ALA A 329 -9.94 -10.60 -6.42
CA ALA A 329 -8.68 -10.36 -7.08
C ALA A 329 -7.56 -10.09 -6.08
N LYS A 330 -6.38 -10.65 -6.35
CA LYS A 330 -5.15 -10.26 -5.65
C LYS A 330 -4.53 -9.04 -6.32
N TRP A 331 -3.73 -8.32 -5.57
CA TRP A 331 -3.13 -7.07 -6.01
C TRP A 331 -1.62 -7.22 -6.06
N ILE A 332 -1.04 -6.83 -7.19
CA ILE A 332 0.39 -6.55 -7.32
C ILE A 332 0.49 -5.10 -7.76
N ILE A 333 1.18 -4.31 -6.97
CA ILE A 333 1.40 -2.88 -7.20
C ILE A 333 2.90 -2.70 -7.43
N THR A 334 3.27 -2.05 -8.52
CA THR A 334 4.66 -1.70 -8.81
C THR A 334 4.83 -0.18 -8.77
N SER A 335 5.93 0.30 -8.20
CA SER A 335 6.22 1.74 -8.13
C SER A 335 7.71 2.04 -8.19
N ASN A 336 8.06 3.18 -8.78
CA ASN A 336 9.42 3.71 -8.77
C ASN A 336 9.69 4.52 -7.49
N SER A 337 8.67 5.19 -6.97
CA SER A 337 8.71 5.95 -5.72
C SER A 337 8.26 5.09 -4.54
N ALA A 338 8.73 5.40 -3.33
CA ALA A 338 8.34 4.67 -2.13
C ALA A 338 6.82 4.79 -1.91
N PRO A 339 6.15 3.76 -1.36
CA PRO A 339 4.72 3.81 -1.12
C PRO A 339 4.34 4.99 -0.22
N PHE A 340 3.36 5.79 -0.63
CA PHE A 340 2.78 6.85 0.19
C PHE A 340 1.29 6.61 0.44
N PHE A 341 0.87 6.72 1.70
CA PHE A 341 -0.53 6.63 2.11
C PHE A 341 -0.80 7.49 3.35
N ARG A 342 -2.00 8.07 3.40
CA ARG A 342 -2.44 8.99 4.46
C ARG A 342 -3.12 8.28 5.62
N ASP A 343 -3.49 7.01 5.46
CA ASP A 343 -4.20 6.23 6.48
C ASP A 343 -3.38 6.01 7.75
N LYS A 344 -3.62 6.84 8.77
CA LYS A 344 -3.00 6.72 10.09
C LYS A 344 -3.61 5.62 10.98
N SER A 345 -4.71 4.98 10.56
CA SER A 345 -5.32 3.89 11.35
C SER A 345 -4.58 2.55 11.22
N GLY A 346 -3.56 2.48 10.36
CA GLY A 346 -2.90 1.23 9.97
C GLY A 346 -3.76 0.35 9.04
N GLY A 347 -4.95 0.80 8.63
CA GLY A 347 -5.86 0.05 7.77
C GLY A 347 -5.28 -0.24 6.38
N VAL A 348 -4.56 0.72 5.78
CA VAL A 348 -3.82 0.50 4.53
C VAL A 348 -2.56 -0.32 4.81
N ALA A 349 -1.71 0.11 5.75
CA ALA A 349 -0.44 -0.54 6.05
C ALA A 349 -0.54 -2.06 6.35
N ARG A 350 -1.57 -2.49 7.08
CA ARG A 350 -1.79 -3.91 7.41
C ARG A 350 -2.21 -4.77 6.21
N ARG A 351 -2.61 -4.14 5.10
CA ARG A 351 -2.99 -4.80 3.84
C ARG A 351 -1.88 -4.76 2.80
N LEU A 352 -0.72 -4.18 3.13
CA LEU A 352 0.42 -4.09 2.24
C LEU A 352 1.52 -5.04 2.68
N SER A 353 2.00 -5.85 1.75
CA SER A 353 3.26 -6.58 1.85
C SER A 353 4.25 -5.89 0.92
N VAL A 354 5.19 -5.13 1.51
CA VAL A 354 6.10 -4.25 0.76
C VAL A 354 7.44 -4.93 0.59
N VAL A 355 7.94 -4.97 -0.64
CA VAL A 355 9.28 -5.48 -0.99
C VAL A 355 10.03 -4.42 -1.76
N GLU A 356 11.26 -4.14 -1.33
CA GLU A 356 12.21 -3.29 -2.03
C GLU A 356 12.99 -4.11 -3.06
N TRP A 357 13.01 -3.63 -4.29
CA TRP A 357 13.77 -4.13 -5.43
C TRP A 357 14.98 -3.22 -5.65
N ALA A 358 15.95 -3.31 -4.72
CA ALA A 358 17.09 -2.38 -4.65
C ALA A 358 18.10 -2.52 -5.79
N HIS A 359 18.08 -3.64 -6.52
CA HIS A 359 19.09 -3.96 -7.53
C HIS A 359 18.57 -3.73 -8.94
N ALA A 360 19.13 -2.72 -9.62
CA ALA A 360 18.90 -2.54 -11.06
C ALA A 360 19.66 -3.62 -11.85
N ILE A 361 18.97 -4.24 -12.81
CA ILE A 361 19.58 -5.17 -13.75
C ILE A 361 20.32 -4.32 -14.80
N PRO A 362 21.64 -4.50 -15.00
CA PRO A 362 22.40 -3.80 -16.02
C PRO A 362 21.80 -4.00 -17.40
N GLU A 363 21.81 -2.96 -18.24
CA GLU A 363 21.18 -3.01 -19.56
C GLU A 363 21.71 -4.17 -20.43
N SER A 364 23.00 -4.48 -20.33
CA SER A 364 23.63 -5.62 -21.01
C SER A 364 23.14 -7.00 -20.56
N GLU A 365 22.60 -7.10 -19.34
CA GLU A 365 22.06 -8.34 -18.74
C GLU A 365 20.54 -8.43 -18.91
N ARG A 366 19.87 -7.36 -19.37
CA ARG A 366 18.41 -7.36 -19.52
C ARG A 366 18.01 -8.25 -20.68
N ILE A 367 17.08 -9.15 -20.40
CA ILE A 367 16.43 -9.98 -21.40
C ILE A 367 15.20 -9.22 -21.91
N PRO A 368 15.14 -8.84 -23.20
CA PRO A 368 13.93 -8.26 -23.79
C PRO A 368 12.77 -9.23 -23.70
N ASP A 369 11.56 -8.72 -23.43
CA ASP A 369 10.35 -9.54 -23.30
C ASP A 369 10.52 -10.73 -22.32
N PHE A 370 11.25 -10.52 -21.22
CA PHE A 370 11.57 -11.55 -20.23
C PHE A 370 10.34 -12.38 -19.83
N HIS A 371 9.18 -11.75 -19.59
CA HIS A 371 7.95 -12.44 -19.22
C HIS A 371 7.51 -13.45 -20.29
N LYS A 372 7.61 -13.11 -21.59
CA LYS A 372 7.26 -14.03 -22.69
C LYS A 372 8.23 -15.20 -22.75
N LYS A 373 9.53 -14.90 -22.63
CA LYS A 373 10.57 -15.92 -22.65
C LYS A 373 10.42 -16.90 -21.48
N LEU A 374 10.22 -16.37 -20.27
CA LEU A 374 9.98 -17.15 -19.07
C LEU A 374 8.77 -18.08 -19.23
N LEU A 375 7.63 -17.56 -19.69
CA LEU A 375 6.42 -18.35 -19.85
C LEU A 375 6.57 -19.42 -20.95
N ALA A 376 7.30 -19.14 -22.02
CA ALA A 376 7.54 -20.07 -23.12
C ALA A 376 8.52 -21.19 -22.76
N GLU A 377 9.62 -20.87 -22.07
CA GLU A 377 10.71 -21.81 -21.79
C GLU A 377 10.55 -22.50 -20.42
N GLU A 378 10.07 -21.77 -19.42
CA GLU A 378 10.04 -22.20 -18.01
C GLU A 378 8.66 -22.04 -17.36
N GLY A 379 7.57 -21.87 -18.13
CA GLY A 379 6.23 -21.65 -17.58
C GLY A 379 5.80 -22.69 -16.55
N GLN A 380 6.11 -23.97 -16.79
CA GLN A 380 5.84 -25.06 -15.85
C GLN A 380 6.66 -24.94 -14.55
N LEU A 381 7.93 -24.54 -14.64
CA LEU A 381 8.79 -24.29 -13.48
C LEU A 381 8.31 -23.05 -12.70
N PHE A 382 7.83 -22.03 -13.40
CA PHE A 382 7.25 -20.85 -12.78
C PHE A 382 5.97 -21.18 -12.03
N LEU A 383 5.08 -22.01 -12.60
CA LEU A 383 3.91 -22.54 -11.90
C LEU A 383 4.33 -23.30 -10.64
N ASP A 384 5.28 -24.24 -10.74
CA ASP A 384 5.75 -25.03 -9.60
C ASP A 384 6.33 -24.16 -8.49
N TRP A 385 7.11 -23.15 -8.86
CA TRP A 385 7.63 -22.13 -7.94
C TRP A 385 6.49 -21.35 -7.26
N MET A 386 5.47 -20.91 -7.99
CA MET A 386 4.32 -20.22 -7.40
C MET A 386 3.49 -21.14 -6.49
N LEU A 387 3.32 -22.41 -6.84
CA LEU A 387 2.57 -23.40 -6.07
C LEU A 387 3.20 -23.64 -4.69
N GLU A 388 4.53 -23.66 -4.60
CA GLU A 388 5.21 -23.83 -3.31
C GLU A 388 4.97 -22.63 -2.37
N GLY A 389 4.96 -21.41 -2.91
CA GLY A 389 4.54 -20.22 -2.16
C GLY A 389 3.07 -20.28 -1.74
N ALA A 390 2.19 -20.70 -2.65
CA ALA A 390 0.77 -20.88 -2.38
C ALA A 390 0.53 -21.93 -1.28
N ARG A 391 1.28 -23.04 -1.28
CA ARG A 391 1.23 -24.10 -0.27
C ARG A 391 1.56 -23.57 1.11
N ARG A 392 2.58 -22.71 1.25
CA ARG A 392 2.91 -22.07 2.54
C ARG A 392 1.78 -21.18 3.05
N VAL A 393 1.16 -20.39 2.17
CA VAL A 393 0.01 -19.55 2.52
C VAL A 393 -1.19 -20.40 2.97
N VAL A 394 -1.52 -21.46 2.24
CA VAL A 394 -2.62 -22.38 2.58
C VAL A 394 -2.36 -23.12 3.88
N ALA A 395 -1.15 -23.66 4.08
CA ALA A 395 -0.76 -24.36 5.30
C ALA A 395 -0.87 -23.46 6.55
N ARG A 396 -0.61 -22.16 6.39
CA ARG A 396 -0.73 -21.16 7.46
C ARG A 396 -2.18 -20.66 7.64
N GLY A 397 -3.04 -20.84 6.63
CA GLY A 397 -4.42 -20.35 6.61
C GLY A 397 -4.55 -18.82 6.46
N ARG A 398 -3.42 -18.12 6.32
CA ARG A 398 -3.31 -16.67 6.20
C ARG A 398 -1.98 -16.30 5.54
N PHE A 399 -1.91 -15.08 5.02
CA PHE A 399 -0.62 -14.50 4.61
C PHE A 399 0.29 -14.26 5.84
N MET A 400 1.59 -14.11 5.60
CA MET A 400 2.57 -13.80 6.65
C MET A 400 2.16 -12.53 7.41
N ALA A 401 2.29 -12.57 8.74
CA ALA A 401 2.15 -11.41 9.61
C ALA A 401 3.46 -10.61 9.65
N ASP A 402 3.40 -9.35 10.08
CA ASP A 402 4.56 -8.44 10.06
C ASP A 402 5.79 -8.96 10.83
N HIS A 403 5.60 -9.77 11.87
CA HIS A 403 6.70 -10.37 12.64
C HIS A 403 7.30 -11.63 12.00
N GLU A 404 6.62 -12.22 11.02
CA GLU A 404 7.07 -13.39 10.25
C GLU A 404 7.76 -12.97 8.93
N LEU A 405 7.69 -11.69 8.57
CA LEU A 405 8.35 -11.17 7.38
C LEU A 405 9.88 -11.30 7.53
N PRO A 406 10.60 -11.54 6.41
CA PRO A 406 12.06 -11.43 6.37
C PRO A 406 12.54 -10.11 6.94
N GLU A 407 13.68 -10.09 7.63
CA GLU A 407 14.15 -8.90 8.34
C GLU A 407 14.27 -7.68 7.43
N ALA A 408 14.83 -7.86 6.22
CA ALA A 408 14.93 -6.80 5.21
C ALA A 408 13.55 -6.23 4.83
N ALA A 409 12.57 -7.09 4.50
CA ALA A 409 11.22 -6.66 4.14
C ALA A 409 10.48 -6.00 5.32
N ARG A 410 10.66 -6.52 6.55
CA ARG A 410 10.07 -5.96 7.77
C ARG A 410 10.63 -4.58 8.07
N ALA A 411 11.95 -4.43 8.06
CA ALA A 411 12.63 -3.16 8.27
C ALA A 411 12.23 -2.13 7.20
N TYR A 412 12.19 -2.55 5.93
CA TYR A 412 11.75 -1.69 4.84
C TYR A 412 10.29 -1.24 4.99
N LYS A 413 9.38 -2.17 5.29
CA LYS A 413 7.97 -1.85 5.56
C LYS A 413 7.83 -0.87 6.73
N GLN A 414 8.60 -1.04 7.82
CA GLN A 414 8.61 -0.10 8.94
C GLN A 414 9.12 1.28 8.51
N ALA A 415 10.18 1.35 7.71
CA ALA A 415 10.68 2.60 7.17
C ALA A 415 9.65 3.31 6.28
N VAL A 416 8.92 2.59 5.42
CA VAL A 416 7.83 3.14 4.60
C VAL A 416 6.70 3.70 5.49
N ILE A 417 6.29 2.96 6.53
CA ILE A 417 5.27 3.43 7.48
C ILE A 417 5.74 4.67 8.23
N HIS A 418 7.02 4.70 8.65
CA HIS A 418 7.62 5.82 9.35
C HIS A 418 7.79 7.05 8.45
N ASN A 419 8.19 6.87 7.19
CA ASN A 419 8.34 7.95 6.21
C ASN A 419 6.98 8.52 5.79
N ALA A 420 5.94 7.68 5.77
CA ALA A 420 4.55 8.14 5.72
C ALA A 420 4.10 8.85 7.03
N ASP A 421 4.90 8.80 8.10
CA ASP A 421 4.65 9.45 9.39
C ASP A 421 5.48 10.71 9.65
N SER A 422 5.07 11.78 8.97
CA SER A 422 5.59 13.14 9.18
C SER A 422 5.52 13.62 10.65
N ILE A 423 4.67 13.05 11.50
CA ILE A 423 4.62 13.38 12.93
C ILE A 423 5.86 12.86 13.65
N ALA A 424 6.23 11.60 13.45
CA ALA A 424 7.41 11.00 14.09
C ALA A 424 8.69 11.73 13.64
N SER A 425 8.79 12.03 12.35
CA SER A 425 9.89 12.80 11.77
C SER A 425 9.98 14.21 12.36
N TRP A 426 8.84 14.90 12.50
CA TRP A 426 8.80 16.22 13.17
C TRP A 426 9.20 16.13 14.65
N VAL A 427 8.64 15.17 15.40
CA VAL A 427 8.92 14.99 16.83
C VAL A 427 10.41 14.77 17.07
N HIS A 428 11.04 13.94 16.24
CA HIS A 428 12.48 13.71 16.31
C HIS A 428 13.28 14.94 15.90
N SER A 429 12.98 15.52 14.73
CA SER A 429 13.70 16.66 14.17
C SER A 429 13.65 17.90 15.06
N ASP A 430 12.49 18.18 15.65
CA ASP A 430 12.23 19.39 16.45
C ASP A 430 12.44 19.14 17.97
N ARG A 431 12.96 17.94 18.31
CA ARG A 431 13.26 17.48 19.67
C ARG A 431 12.07 17.68 20.62
N VAL A 432 10.91 17.23 20.19
CA VAL A 432 9.65 17.39 20.93
C VAL A 432 9.56 16.32 22.01
N SER A 433 9.37 16.76 23.26
CA SER A 433 9.16 15.89 24.41
C SER A 433 7.74 16.08 24.94
N PHE A 434 7.10 14.97 25.33
CA PHE A 434 5.72 14.94 25.83
C PHE A 434 5.65 14.34 27.24
N GLY A 435 4.61 14.69 28.01
CA GLY A 435 4.34 14.08 29.31
C GLY A 435 5.41 14.41 30.35
N GLU A 436 5.78 13.43 31.19
CA GLU A 436 6.79 13.60 32.25
C GLU A 436 8.14 14.09 31.69
N ALA A 437 8.53 13.64 30.50
CA ALA A 437 9.75 14.06 29.82
C ALA A 437 9.76 15.55 29.44
N ALA A 438 8.58 16.19 29.36
CA ALA A 438 8.47 17.63 29.14
C ALA A 438 8.60 18.46 30.43
N GLY A 439 8.71 17.82 31.60
CA GLY A 439 8.66 18.48 32.91
C GLY A 439 7.24 18.89 33.32
N SER A 440 7.08 19.44 34.53
CA SER A 440 5.75 19.78 35.10
C SER A 440 5.20 21.16 34.70
N GLY A 441 6.04 22.02 34.11
CA GLY A 441 5.73 23.43 33.83
C GLY A 441 5.31 23.77 32.40
N HIS A 442 5.56 22.89 31.42
CA HIS A 442 5.44 23.24 29.99
C HIS A 442 4.15 22.72 29.37
N TRP A 443 3.13 23.58 29.33
CA TRP A 443 1.82 23.26 28.77
C TRP A 443 1.61 23.93 27.43
N SER A 444 1.32 23.12 26.41
CA SER A 444 1.08 23.59 25.05
C SER A 444 -0.31 23.18 24.58
N SER A 445 -1.01 24.08 23.90
CA SER A 445 -2.28 23.74 23.27
C SER A 445 -2.08 22.88 22.03
N ILE A 446 -3.08 22.07 21.68
CA ILE A 446 -3.07 21.31 20.42
C ILE A 446 -2.90 22.24 19.21
N LYS A 447 -3.46 23.45 19.26
CA LYS A 447 -3.29 24.48 18.23
C LYS A 447 -1.82 24.91 18.10
N ALA A 448 -1.14 25.19 19.20
CA ALA A 448 0.27 25.59 19.18
C ALA A 448 1.18 24.48 18.63
N MET A 449 0.97 23.23 19.08
CA MET A 449 1.72 22.07 18.58
C MET A 449 1.50 21.87 17.07
N HIS A 450 0.26 21.98 16.61
CA HIS A 450 -0.07 21.84 15.19
C HIS A 450 0.55 22.96 14.34
N THR A 451 0.48 24.22 14.78
CA THR A 451 1.14 25.33 14.08
C THR A 451 2.64 25.12 13.96
N ARG A 452 3.29 24.60 15.01
CA ARG A 452 4.73 24.28 14.98
C ARG A 452 5.05 23.19 13.96
N TYR A 453 4.27 22.12 13.96
CA TYR A 453 4.36 21.03 12.99
C TYR A 453 4.16 21.52 11.54
N VAL A 454 3.15 22.36 11.28
CA VAL A 454 2.91 22.95 9.95
C VAL A 454 4.12 23.76 9.48
N SER A 455 4.68 24.60 10.36
CA SER A 455 5.87 25.40 10.01
C SER A 455 7.07 24.52 9.69
N TRP A 456 7.28 23.43 10.44
CA TRP A 456 8.34 22.46 10.13
C TRP A 456 8.12 21.78 8.78
N CYS A 457 6.89 21.35 8.48
CA CYS A 457 6.55 20.73 7.19
C CYS A 457 6.85 21.69 6.03
N GLN A 458 6.40 22.95 6.13
CA GLN A 458 6.67 23.98 5.11
C GLN A 458 8.18 24.19 4.89
N LYS A 459 8.99 24.19 5.96
CA LYS A 459 10.45 24.32 5.85
C LYS A 459 11.13 23.11 5.20
N LYS A 460 10.57 21.92 5.37
CA LYS A 460 11.05 20.69 4.73
C LYS A 460 10.54 20.52 3.29
N GLY A 461 9.77 21.48 2.78
CA GLY A 461 9.25 21.47 1.41
C GLY A 461 7.99 20.64 1.22
N PHE A 462 7.25 20.34 2.30
CA PHE A 462 5.94 19.71 2.17
C PHE A 462 4.93 20.70 1.59
N GLU A 463 4.17 20.25 0.60
CA GLU A 463 3.05 20.96 0.00
C GLU A 463 1.85 21.04 0.97
N ALA A 464 0.99 22.04 0.79
CA ALA A 464 -0.10 22.33 1.73
C ALA A 464 -1.05 21.13 1.97
N GLU A 465 -1.22 20.26 0.97
CA GLU A 465 -2.05 19.06 0.99
C GLU A 465 -1.42 17.87 1.73
N GLU A 466 -0.10 17.87 1.89
CA GLU A 466 0.68 16.84 2.60
C GLU A 466 0.73 17.12 4.11
N ILE A 467 0.52 18.38 4.49
CA ILE A 467 0.48 18.82 5.89
C ILE A 467 -0.81 18.33 6.54
N LEU A 468 -0.68 17.54 7.60
CA LEU A 468 -1.83 17.03 8.33
C LEU A 468 -2.71 18.17 8.87
N SER A 469 -4.03 18.07 8.68
CA SER A 469 -4.97 18.96 9.37
C SER A 469 -4.86 18.78 10.89
N GLN A 470 -5.28 19.78 11.67
CA GLN A 470 -5.20 19.73 13.13
C GLN A 470 -5.88 18.47 13.72
N ARG A 471 -7.01 18.03 13.13
CA ARG A 471 -7.71 16.80 13.53
C ARG A 471 -6.87 15.54 13.27
N GLN A 472 -6.26 15.44 12.09
CA GLN A 472 -5.42 14.29 11.72
C GLN A 472 -4.14 14.24 12.56
N PHE A 473 -3.49 15.39 12.76
CA PHE A 473 -2.32 15.55 13.62
C PHE A 473 -2.61 15.12 15.06
N THR A 474 -3.70 15.59 15.64
CA THR A 474 -4.11 15.23 17.01
C THR A 474 -4.36 13.73 17.15
N ARG A 475 -5.03 13.11 16.17
CA ARG A 475 -5.25 11.67 16.15
C ARG A 475 -3.93 10.90 16.02
N GLY A 476 -3.02 11.36 15.17
CA GLY A 476 -1.70 10.78 14.99
C GLY A 476 -0.88 10.78 16.28
N LEU A 477 -0.80 11.93 16.98
CA LEU A 477 -0.12 12.02 18.27
C LEU A 477 -0.71 11.11 19.36
N LYS A 478 -2.05 10.92 19.38
CA LYS A 478 -2.70 9.97 20.29
C LYS A 478 -2.35 8.52 19.94
N THR A 479 -2.35 8.19 18.66
CA THR A 479 -2.04 6.83 18.15
C THR A 479 -0.59 6.45 18.41
N ALA A 480 0.34 7.39 18.22
CA ALA A 480 1.76 7.25 18.55
C ALA A 480 2.03 7.23 20.06
N GLY A 481 1.00 7.41 20.89
CA GLY A 481 1.13 7.35 22.35
C GLY A 481 1.80 8.56 22.98
N HIS A 482 1.97 9.68 22.25
CA HIS A 482 2.52 10.94 22.75
C HIS A 482 1.52 11.71 23.63
N LEU A 483 0.22 11.64 23.30
CA LEU A 483 -0.84 12.27 24.09
C LEU A 483 -1.57 11.22 24.93
N ARG A 484 -1.06 10.98 26.15
CA ARG A 484 -1.68 10.08 27.14
C ARG A 484 -2.49 10.88 28.16
N GLY A 485 -3.66 10.35 28.55
CA GLY A 485 -4.54 10.96 29.56
C GLY A 485 -5.51 12.01 29.03
N ARG A 486 -6.25 12.67 29.94
CA ARG A 486 -7.18 13.76 29.61
C ARG A 486 -6.41 15.09 29.44
N PRO A 487 -6.78 15.92 28.46
CA PRO A 487 -6.23 17.27 28.35
C PRO A 487 -6.54 18.09 29.61
N SER A 488 -5.64 19.01 29.96
CA SER A 488 -5.89 20.02 30.97
C SER A 488 -6.47 21.26 30.30
N ASN A 489 -7.66 21.69 30.73
CA ASN A 489 -8.26 22.93 30.25
C ASN A 489 -7.54 24.12 30.90
N ARG A 490 -6.87 24.95 30.10
CA ARG A 490 -6.07 26.09 30.56
C ARG A 490 -6.37 27.33 29.73
N ARG A 491 -6.22 28.51 30.35
CA ARG A 491 -6.28 29.78 29.62
C ARG A 491 -4.90 30.12 29.07
N ILE A 492 -4.78 30.21 27.75
CA ILE A 492 -3.59 30.66 27.04
C ILE A 492 -3.98 31.91 26.25
N ASN A 493 -3.29 33.03 26.49
CA ASN A 493 -3.57 34.32 25.81
C ASN A 493 -5.04 34.78 25.88
N GLY A 494 -5.73 34.51 27.00
CA GLY A 494 -7.12 34.90 27.22
C GLY A 494 -8.18 33.91 26.71
N GLU A 495 -7.81 32.92 25.90
CA GLU A 495 -8.71 31.87 25.39
C GLU A 495 -8.56 30.57 26.18
N GLN A 496 -9.68 29.84 26.38
CA GLN A 496 -9.64 28.47 26.93
C GLN A 496 -9.18 27.48 25.86
N ALA A 497 -8.20 26.65 26.19
CA ALA A 497 -7.67 25.63 25.28
C ALA A 497 -7.33 24.33 26.01
N ASP A 498 -7.55 23.22 25.32
CA ASP A 498 -7.07 21.90 25.73
C ASP A 498 -5.56 21.81 25.57
N CYS A 499 -4.87 21.60 26.69
CA CYS A 499 -3.42 21.61 26.77
C CYS A 499 -2.87 20.27 27.25
N PHE A 500 -1.67 19.95 26.75
CA PHE A 500 -0.89 18.79 27.17
C PHE A 500 0.52 19.24 27.54
N LEU A 501 1.19 18.44 28.38
CA LEU A 501 2.60 18.62 28.68
C LEU A 501 3.43 18.34 27.43
N CYS A 502 4.04 19.38 26.89
CA CYS A 502 4.81 19.32 25.65
C CYS A 502 5.78 20.51 25.57
N ILE A 503 7.04 20.19 25.30
CA ILE A 503 8.13 21.14 25.05
C ILE A 503 8.87 20.73 23.77
N TRP A 504 9.36 21.69 22.99
CA TRP A 504 10.18 21.46 21.81
C TRP A 504 11.40 22.36 21.86
N GLN A 505 12.55 21.85 21.43
CA GLN A 505 13.84 22.55 21.52
C GLN A 505 14.33 23.05 20.15
N GLY A 506 13.58 22.78 19.07
CA GLY A 506 13.98 23.16 17.72
C GLY A 506 14.95 22.17 17.10
N GLU A 507 15.20 22.32 15.79
CA GLU A 507 16.24 21.56 15.09
C GLU A 507 17.63 21.83 15.68
N GLN A 508 18.46 20.78 15.73
CA GLN A 508 19.83 20.88 16.20
C GLN A 508 20.64 21.77 15.25
N THR A 509 21.20 22.85 15.80
CA THR A 509 22.00 23.80 15.03
C THR A 509 23.31 23.16 14.58
N ASP A 510 23.95 23.71 13.53
CA ASP A 510 25.25 23.22 13.08
C ASP A 510 26.32 23.37 14.17
N GLN A 511 26.19 24.39 15.04
CA GLN A 511 27.01 24.55 16.24
C GLN A 511 26.77 23.41 17.24
N GLU A 512 25.52 23.10 17.59
CA GLU A 512 25.19 21.99 18.50
C GLU A 512 25.64 20.63 17.95
N ARG A 513 25.54 20.41 16.62
CA ARG A 513 26.05 19.20 15.96
C ARG A 513 27.57 19.12 16.00
N ALA A 514 28.26 20.23 15.76
CA ALA A 514 29.72 20.31 15.84
C ALA A 514 30.22 20.12 17.28
N GLU A 515 29.53 20.69 18.27
CA GLU A 515 29.85 20.54 19.69
C GLU A 515 29.63 19.10 20.17
N GLU A 516 28.52 18.46 19.79
CA GLU A 516 28.26 17.07 20.13
C GLU A 516 29.28 16.12 19.46
N ALA A 517 29.62 16.37 18.20
CA ALA A 517 30.66 15.63 17.49
C ALA A 517 32.04 15.84 18.11
N ALA A 518 32.36 17.07 18.52
CA ALA A 518 33.59 17.39 19.23
C ALA A 518 33.62 16.71 20.61
N GLN A 519 32.52 16.70 21.36
CA GLN A 519 32.43 16.02 22.66
C GLN A 519 32.55 14.51 22.52
N LYS A 520 31.91 13.88 21.51
CA LYS A 520 32.07 12.44 21.22
C LYS A 520 33.49 12.09 20.79
N ARG A 521 34.13 12.95 20.00
CA ARG A 521 35.54 12.80 19.62
C ARG A 521 36.45 12.94 20.84
N LEU A 522 36.24 13.94 21.67
CA LEU A 522 37.01 14.19 22.90
C LEU A 522 36.82 13.07 23.93
N ALA A 523 35.62 12.49 24.02
CA ALA A 523 35.30 11.36 24.91
C ALA A 523 35.89 10.03 24.45
N SER A 524 36.16 9.86 23.14
CA SER A 524 36.83 8.68 22.59
C SER A 524 38.37 8.77 22.61
N MET A 525 38.94 9.91 23.03
CA MET A 525 40.38 10.14 23.13
C MET A 525 40.97 9.82 24.51
N THR A 526 42.22 9.37 24.50
CA THR A 526 43.03 9.21 25.72
C THR A 526 43.31 10.56 26.40
N PRO A 527 43.58 10.60 27.72
CA PRO A 527 43.83 11.85 28.44
C PRO A 527 44.93 12.72 27.84
N GLU A 528 46.01 12.10 27.34
CA GLU A 528 47.16 12.78 26.71
C GLU A 528 46.77 13.44 25.38
N GLN A 529 46.01 12.73 24.54
CA GLN A 529 45.48 13.26 23.28
C GLN A 529 44.51 14.42 23.51
N ARG A 530 43.68 14.33 24.55
CA ARG A 530 42.76 15.38 24.98
C ARG A 530 43.49 16.67 25.35
N GLN A 531 44.60 16.54 26.08
CA GLN A 531 45.40 17.66 26.55
C GLN A 531 46.15 18.34 25.40
N ALA A 532 46.66 17.56 24.45
CA ALA A 532 47.26 18.07 23.21
C ALA A 532 46.24 18.85 22.35
N GLU A 533 45.03 18.32 22.15
CA GLU A 533 44.00 18.97 21.33
C GLU A 533 43.51 20.29 21.96
N VAL A 534 43.30 20.32 23.28
CA VAL A 534 42.97 21.56 24.01
C VAL A 534 44.09 22.60 23.92
N SER A 535 45.36 22.16 23.97
CA SER A 535 46.50 23.08 23.82
C SER A 535 46.61 23.64 22.38
N ALA A 536 46.32 22.84 21.37
CA ALA A 536 46.29 23.27 19.97
C ALA A 536 45.13 24.25 19.71
N MET A 537 43.94 23.99 20.26
CA MET A 537 42.81 24.93 20.15
C MET A 537 43.08 26.26 20.85
N ARG A 538 43.77 26.26 22.01
CA ARG A 538 44.19 27.50 22.68
C ARG A 538 45.19 28.29 21.83
N ALA A 539 46.19 27.62 21.26
CA ALA A 539 47.17 28.26 20.38
C ALA A 539 46.51 28.89 19.15
N ALA A 540 45.59 28.19 18.49
CA ALA A 540 44.85 28.70 17.34
C ALA A 540 43.95 29.90 17.70
N ASN A 541 43.33 29.88 18.88
CA ASN A 541 42.51 30.98 19.35
C ASN A 541 43.36 32.22 19.73
N ASP A 542 44.54 32.00 20.32
CA ASP A 542 45.50 33.07 20.61
C ASP A 542 46.02 33.73 19.33
N GLU A 543 46.29 32.94 18.28
CA GLU A 543 46.71 33.43 16.96
C GLU A 543 45.60 34.25 16.27
N SER A 544 44.35 33.78 16.31
CA SER A 544 43.17 34.52 15.81
C SER A 544 42.92 35.82 16.57
N ASN A 545 43.11 35.82 17.89
CA ASN A 545 42.99 37.02 18.71
C ASN A 545 44.11 38.02 18.39
N GLN A 546 45.35 37.56 18.22
CA GLN A 546 46.47 38.41 17.80
C GLN A 546 46.21 39.06 16.43
N ALA A 547 45.71 38.28 15.47
CA ALA A 547 45.35 38.80 14.14
C ALA A 547 44.23 39.86 14.21
N SER A 548 43.22 39.64 15.06
CA SER A 548 42.13 40.61 15.26
C SER A 548 42.60 41.89 15.93
N VAL A 549 43.48 41.79 16.93
CA VAL A 549 44.11 42.95 17.59
C VAL A 549 44.94 43.74 16.59
N ALA A 550 45.80 43.08 15.81
CA ALA A 550 46.62 43.74 14.79
C ALA A 550 45.78 44.50 13.76
N ARG A 551 44.64 43.92 13.34
CA ARG A 551 43.70 44.56 12.40
C ARG A 551 43.01 45.78 13.01
N ALA A 552 42.62 45.71 14.28
CA ALA A 552 42.04 46.84 15.01
C ALA A 552 43.05 47.96 15.24
N GLU A 553 44.32 47.63 15.52
CA GLU A 553 45.40 48.62 15.64
C GLU A 553 45.68 49.33 14.32
N ALA A 554 45.70 48.59 13.20
CA ALA A 554 45.86 49.17 11.87
C ALA A 554 44.72 50.13 11.51
N LEU A 555 43.47 49.77 11.84
CA LEU A 555 42.30 50.62 11.63
C LEU A 555 42.36 51.88 12.50
N SER A 556 42.70 51.72 13.78
CA SER A 556 42.83 52.85 14.70
C SER A 556 43.93 53.84 14.30
N LYS A 557 45.00 53.38 13.64
CA LYS A 557 46.06 54.25 13.14
C LYS A 557 45.57 55.09 11.97
N LYS A 558 44.85 54.45 11.04
CA LYS A 558 44.23 55.12 9.90
C LYS A 558 43.20 56.15 10.34
N ASP A 559 42.29 55.78 11.25
CA ASP A 559 41.29 56.70 11.81
C ASP A 559 41.95 57.89 12.51
N TRP A 560 43.06 57.65 13.23
CA TRP A 560 43.81 58.73 13.85
C TRP A 560 44.39 59.68 12.81
N GLU A 561 45.11 59.18 11.80
CA GLU A 561 45.71 59.98 10.72
C GLU A 561 44.67 60.85 9.99
N GLU A 562 43.45 60.33 9.81
CA GLU A 562 42.33 61.02 9.14
C GLU A 562 41.56 61.99 10.08
N THR A 563 41.79 61.96 11.40
CA THR A 563 41.10 62.82 12.37
C THR A 563 41.59 64.29 12.30
N PRO A 564 40.70 65.28 12.13
CA PRO A 564 41.05 66.72 12.10
C PRO A 564 41.76 67.24 13.36
N SER A 565 42.62 68.26 13.21
CA SER A 565 43.44 68.80 14.30
C SER A 565 42.64 69.41 15.44
N GLU A 566 41.48 70.03 15.18
CA GLU A 566 40.67 70.64 16.25
C GLU A 566 40.09 69.57 17.20
N ILE A 567 39.80 68.38 16.69
CA ILE A 567 39.27 67.27 17.49
C ILE A 567 40.38 66.66 18.35
N ARG A 568 41.62 66.59 17.84
CA ARG A 568 42.76 66.06 18.61
C ARG A 568 43.10 66.96 19.81
N GLU A 569 42.93 68.27 19.67
CA GLU A 569 43.12 69.24 20.76
C GLU A 569 42.06 69.14 21.86
N ILE A 570 40.79 68.84 21.54
CA ILE A 570 39.71 68.63 22.53
C ILE A 570 40.07 67.52 23.53
N PHE A 571 40.77 66.48 23.08
CA PHE A 571 41.22 65.38 23.93
C PHE A 571 42.58 65.62 24.58
N GLY A 572 43.11 66.85 24.52
CA GLY A 572 44.34 67.26 25.19
C GLY A 572 45.64 66.90 24.47
N PHE A 573 45.58 66.45 23.21
CA PHE A 573 46.77 66.14 22.40
C PHE A 573 47.16 67.31 21.51
N SER A 574 48.42 67.74 21.55
CA SER A 574 48.91 68.81 20.67
C SER A 574 49.11 68.31 19.23
N ALA A 575 49.14 69.23 18.26
CA ALA A 575 49.41 68.93 16.86
C ALA A 575 50.73 68.16 16.60
N THR A 576 51.65 68.12 17.57
CA THR A 576 52.94 67.43 17.48
C THR A 576 53.03 66.12 18.27
N THR A 577 51.94 65.65 18.90
CA THR A 577 51.97 64.41 19.71
C THR A 577 51.95 63.16 18.81
N PRO A 578 52.98 62.27 18.87
CA PRO A 578 53.02 61.06 18.05
C PRO A 578 51.92 60.05 18.42
N TYR A 579 51.33 59.38 17.42
CA TYR A 579 50.28 58.36 17.59
C TYR A 579 50.69 57.25 18.58
N GLU A 580 51.96 56.84 18.57
CA GLU A 580 52.47 55.80 19.46
C GLU A 580 52.41 56.20 20.94
N GLN A 581 52.55 57.50 21.25
CA GLN A 581 52.49 58.00 22.62
C GLN A 581 51.06 57.95 23.16
N VAL A 582 50.08 58.31 22.33
CA VAL A 582 48.64 58.19 22.64
C VAL A 582 48.20 56.73 22.81
N GLN A 583 48.71 55.83 21.96
CA GLN A 583 48.43 54.40 22.09
C GLN A 583 49.11 53.78 23.32
N ALA A 584 50.28 54.26 23.72
CA ALA A 584 50.95 53.82 24.95
C ALA A 584 50.11 54.15 26.19
N GLU A 585 49.60 55.38 26.31
CA GLU A 585 48.71 55.78 27.42
C GLU A 585 47.39 54.99 27.43
N ARG A 586 46.81 54.74 26.26
CA ARG A 586 45.60 53.91 26.12
C ARG A 586 45.85 52.45 26.49
N ARG A 587 46.99 51.88 26.10
CA ARG A 587 47.40 50.52 26.47
C ARG A 587 47.62 50.42 27.99
N GLU A 588 48.22 51.42 28.61
CA GLU A 588 48.44 51.46 30.05
C GLU A 588 47.11 51.58 30.82
N THR A 589 46.18 52.41 30.32
CA THR A 589 44.82 52.53 30.88
C THR A 589 44.04 51.22 30.75
N ARG A 590 44.09 50.57 29.59
CA ARG A 590 43.46 49.26 29.36
C ARG A 590 44.09 48.17 30.23
N ALA A 591 45.41 48.17 30.40
CA ALA A 591 46.10 47.22 31.27
C ALA A 591 45.68 47.38 32.73
N ARG A 592 45.44 48.62 33.18
CA ARG A 592 44.91 48.91 34.51
C ARG A 592 43.47 48.42 34.68
N GLN A 593 42.60 48.70 33.71
CA GLN A 593 41.22 48.19 33.71
C GLN A 593 41.17 46.64 33.65
N ALA A 594 42.04 46.02 32.84
CA ALA A 594 42.12 44.57 32.75
C ALA A 594 42.58 43.93 34.08
N LYS A 595 43.51 44.56 34.81
CA LYS A 595 43.90 44.13 36.17
C LYS A 595 42.76 44.26 37.17
N GLU A 596 41.96 45.32 37.11
CA GLU A 596 40.75 45.45 37.93
C GLU A 596 39.74 44.35 37.63
N VAL A 597 39.43 44.12 36.34
CA VAL A 597 38.49 43.07 35.91
C VAL A 597 38.99 41.68 36.30
N ALA A 598 40.28 41.38 36.14
CA ALA A 598 40.86 40.11 36.60
C ALA A 598 40.74 39.94 38.12
N GLY A 599 40.87 41.02 38.89
CA GLY A 599 40.58 41.04 40.32
C GLY A 599 39.13 40.66 40.64
N TRP A 600 38.17 41.26 39.94
CA TRP A 600 36.74 40.94 40.06
C TRP A 600 36.43 39.47 39.71
N VAL A 601 36.97 38.96 38.61
CA VAL A 601 36.78 37.56 38.19
C VAL A 601 37.40 36.58 39.20
N SER A 602 38.56 36.91 39.77
CA SER A 602 39.19 36.09 40.81
C SER A 602 38.38 36.08 42.11
N GLN A 603 37.77 37.22 42.46
CA GLN A 603 36.86 37.34 43.59
C GLN A 603 35.57 36.54 43.38
N ASP A 604 34.93 36.66 42.21
CA ASP A 604 33.72 35.92 41.85
C ASP A 604 33.96 34.40 41.85
N LYS A 605 35.12 33.95 41.33
CA LYS A 605 35.51 32.55 41.37
C LYS A 605 35.67 32.03 42.80
N ARG A 606 36.32 32.80 43.69
CA ARG A 606 36.42 32.45 45.13
C ARG A 606 35.05 32.41 45.81
N GLU A 607 34.15 33.33 45.49
CA GLU A 607 32.79 33.34 46.03
C GLU A 607 31.95 32.15 45.55
N THR A 608 32.16 31.73 44.30
CA THR A 608 31.49 30.58 43.69
C THR A 608 31.99 29.27 44.29
N GLU A 609 33.31 29.09 44.42
CA GLU A 609 33.92 27.94 45.11
C GLU A 609 33.48 27.86 46.58
N ALA A 610 33.38 29.00 47.27
CA ALA A 610 32.86 29.08 48.64
C ALA A 610 31.35 28.76 48.73
N ARG A 611 30.55 29.04 47.69
CA ARG A 611 29.14 28.62 47.62
C ARG A 611 29.01 27.13 47.39
N GLU A 612 29.86 26.53 46.56
CA GLU A 612 29.86 25.09 46.32
C GLU A 612 30.32 24.30 47.55
N CYS A 613 31.37 24.76 48.25
CA CYS A 613 31.77 24.16 49.54
C CYS A 613 30.62 24.22 50.57
N ARG A 614 29.91 25.35 50.68
CA ARG A 614 28.74 25.46 51.56
C ARG A 614 27.59 24.53 51.17
N LYS A 615 27.34 24.34 49.87
CA LYS A 615 26.36 23.35 49.39
C LYS A 615 26.79 21.92 49.72
N ALA A 616 28.07 21.59 49.56
CA ALA A 616 28.62 20.28 49.86
C ALA A 616 28.59 19.97 51.37
N GLU A 617 28.90 20.93 52.23
CA GLU A 617 28.74 20.80 53.69
C GLU A 617 27.27 20.66 54.11
N GLY A 618 26.37 21.42 53.47
CA GLY A 618 24.93 21.29 53.68
C GLY A 618 24.41 19.90 53.30
N ALA A 619 24.87 19.35 52.17
CA ALA A 619 24.55 18.00 51.74
C ALA A 619 25.11 16.93 52.71
N LYS A 620 26.34 17.09 53.20
CA LYS A 620 26.94 16.20 54.21
C LYS A 620 26.20 16.22 55.55
N LYS A 621 25.78 17.40 56.04
CA LYS A 621 24.96 17.51 57.25
C LYS A 621 23.57 16.90 57.09
N LYS A 622 23.00 16.95 55.89
CA LYS A 622 21.72 16.33 55.57
C LYS A 622 21.82 14.80 55.50
N ALA A 623 22.94 14.28 54.99
CA ALA A 623 23.22 12.84 54.94
C ALA A 623 23.68 12.22 56.26
N ALA A 624 24.10 13.03 57.24
CA ALA A 624 24.49 12.57 58.59
C ALA A 624 23.36 12.72 59.64
N GLY A 625 22.20 13.22 59.24
CA GLY A 625 20.99 13.39 60.06
C GLY A 625 19.83 12.46 59.68
N GLU A 626 20.09 11.50 58.79
CA GLU A 626 19.31 10.26 58.57
C GLU A 626 20.16 9.09 59.07
#